data_AF-A0A968PES3-F1
#
_entry.id   AF-A0A968PES3-F1
#
_cell.length_a   1.000
_cell.length_b   1.000
_cell.length_c   1.000
_cell.angle_alpha   90.00
_cell.angle_beta   90.00
_cell.angle_gamma   90.00
#
_symmetry.space_group_name_H-M   'P 1'
#
loop_
_entity.id
_entity.type
_entity.pdbx_description
1 polymer ?
#
loop_
_entity_poly.entity_id
_entity_poly.type
_entity_poly.pdbx_seq_one_letter_code
_entity_poly.pdbx_strand_id
1 'polypeptide(L)'
;MPFFLRLNIMLSLVEVALEHKDQAQALEWMEQAQLLFDGSQWSPEQAIQYRGRMSGLRYLCGQQEEGRKYAEDTLKMFDIQYKAILNIHLCRTLLPLAKAYQVMGDGATAEKVFSRAQEEGLVNPNSRPRAESLSELACAMVESGFEPSAELWQAMQTAKAALKDPW
;
A
#
# COMPACT_ATOMS: atom_id res chain seq x y z
N MET A 1 -12.32 -20.23 -8.68
CA MET A 1 -11.78 -19.32 -7.66
C MET A 1 -11.86 -17.90 -8.20
N PRO A 2 -12.39 -16.93 -7.44
CA PRO A 2 -12.41 -15.53 -7.86
C PRO A 2 -11.00 -15.00 -8.15
N PHE A 3 -10.91 -14.10 -9.13
CA PHE A 3 -9.62 -13.66 -9.68
C PHE A 3 -8.71 -12.99 -8.64
N PHE A 4 -9.26 -12.03 -7.90
CA PHE A 4 -8.56 -11.32 -6.83
C PHE A 4 -8.04 -12.25 -5.73
N LEU A 5 -8.76 -13.34 -5.44
CA LEU A 5 -8.35 -14.31 -4.42
C LEU A 5 -7.13 -15.10 -4.91
N ARG A 6 -7.12 -15.48 -6.19
CA ARG A 6 -5.96 -16.16 -6.80
C ARG A 6 -4.72 -15.27 -6.76
N LEU A 7 -4.85 -13.99 -7.13
CA LEU A 7 -3.73 -13.05 -7.07
C LEU A 7 -3.20 -12.88 -5.64
N ASN A 8 -4.09 -12.71 -4.66
CA ASN A 8 -3.67 -12.60 -3.27
C ASN A 8 -2.93 -13.85 -2.77
N ILE A 9 -3.43 -15.04 -3.11
CA ILE A 9 -2.76 -16.30 -2.77
C ILE A 9 -1.37 -16.35 -3.41
N MET A 10 -1.25 -16.00 -4.69
CA MET A 10 0.06 -15.97 -5.37
C MET A 10 1.03 -15.01 -4.70
N LEU A 11 0.61 -13.79 -4.37
CA LEU A 11 1.48 -12.83 -3.66
C LEU A 11 1.89 -13.34 -2.27
N SER A 12 1.01 -14.05 -1.57
CA SER A 12 1.38 -14.69 -0.29
C SER A 12 2.31 -15.88 -0.47
N LEU A 13 2.26 -16.60 -1.59
CA LEU A 13 3.27 -17.62 -1.90
C LEU A 13 4.65 -17.01 -2.18
N VAL A 14 4.71 -15.81 -2.79
CA VAL A 14 5.96 -15.05 -2.93
C VAL A 14 6.54 -14.72 -1.55
N GLU A 15 5.71 -14.19 -0.64
CA GLU A 15 6.12 -13.86 0.74
C GLU A 15 6.68 -15.10 1.47
N VAL A 16 5.97 -16.22 1.43
CA VAL A 16 6.41 -17.48 2.06
C VAL A 16 7.72 -18.00 1.46
N ALA A 17 7.91 -17.89 0.14
CA ALA A 17 9.17 -18.29 -0.49
C ALA A 17 10.34 -17.39 -0.06
N LEU A 18 10.12 -16.07 0.03
CA LEU A 18 11.10 -15.12 0.54
C LEU A 18 11.49 -15.40 2.00
N GLU A 19 10.52 -15.73 2.86
CA GLU A 19 10.77 -16.12 4.27
C GLU A 19 11.67 -17.36 4.38
N HIS A 20 11.50 -18.33 3.47
CA HIS A 20 12.34 -19.53 3.38
C HIS A 20 13.65 -19.32 2.61
N LYS A 21 13.94 -18.08 2.17
CA LYS A 21 15.11 -17.71 1.36
C LYS A 21 15.17 -18.41 0.00
N ASP A 22 14.04 -18.88 -0.51
CA ASP A 22 13.92 -19.48 -1.84
C ASP A 22 13.65 -18.39 -2.89
N GLN A 23 14.72 -17.71 -3.29
CA GLN A 23 14.65 -16.60 -4.25
C GLN A 23 14.17 -17.03 -5.64
N ALA A 24 14.56 -18.22 -6.09
CA ALA A 24 14.15 -18.73 -7.41
C ALA A 24 12.63 -18.96 -7.44
N GLN A 25 12.09 -19.60 -6.41
CA GLN A 25 10.65 -19.86 -6.31
C GLN A 25 9.85 -18.57 -6.09
N ALA A 26 10.37 -17.63 -5.30
CA ALA A 26 9.74 -16.33 -5.10
C ALA A 26 9.61 -15.55 -6.41
N LEU A 27 10.66 -15.56 -7.24
CA LEU A 27 10.64 -14.91 -8.55
C LEU A 27 9.64 -15.58 -9.50
N GLU A 28 9.61 -16.92 -9.54
CA GLU A 28 8.63 -17.64 -10.37
C GLU A 28 7.18 -17.29 -9.99
N TRP A 29 6.86 -17.29 -8.70
CA TRP A 29 5.52 -16.90 -8.24
C TRP A 29 5.22 -15.43 -8.54
N MET A 30 6.21 -14.55 -8.46
CA MET A 30 6.07 -13.13 -8.79
C MET A 30 5.76 -12.93 -10.28
N GLU A 31 6.42 -13.67 -11.17
CA GLU A 31 6.14 -13.65 -12.61
C GLU A 31 4.73 -14.17 -12.92
N GLN A 32 4.31 -15.26 -12.27
CA GLN A 32 2.94 -15.78 -12.43
C GLN A 32 1.88 -14.79 -11.90
N ALA A 33 2.15 -14.14 -10.76
CA ALA A 33 1.28 -13.10 -10.21
C ALA A 33 1.17 -11.90 -11.17
N GLN A 34 2.26 -11.53 -11.85
CA GLN A 34 2.26 -10.47 -12.86
C GLN A 34 1.41 -10.83 -14.07
N LEU A 35 1.60 -12.03 -14.64
CA LEU A 35 0.80 -12.50 -15.78
C LEU A 35 -0.69 -12.53 -15.45
N LEU A 36 -1.02 -12.93 -14.23
CA LEU A 36 -2.38 -12.86 -13.73
C LEU A 36 -2.83 -11.39 -13.68
N PHE A 37 -2.12 -10.53 -12.97
CA PHE A 37 -2.48 -9.11 -12.85
C PHE A 37 -2.73 -8.42 -14.21
N ASP A 38 -1.86 -8.61 -15.19
CA ASP A 38 -1.94 -7.98 -16.51
C ASP A 38 -3.10 -8.53 -17.37
N GLY A 39 -3.52 -9.77 -17.13
CA GLY A 39 -4.63 -10.40 -17.83
C GLY A 39 -6.02 -9.97 -17.36
N SER A 40 -6.14 -8.95 -16.49
CA SER A 40 -7.40 -8.55 -15.87
C SER A 40 -7.69 -7.06 -15.89
N GLN A 41 -8.98 -6.74 -15.79
CA GLN A 41 -9.46 -5.38 -15.61
C GLN A 41 -9.64 -5.10 -14.11
N TRP A 42 -9.09 -3.97 -13.67
CA TRP A 42 -9.09 -3.55 -12.27
C TRP A 42 -9.72 -2.17 -12.13
N SER A 43 -10.40 -1.93 -11.02
CA SER A 43 -10.66 -0.55 -10.62
C SER A 43 -9.33 0.15 -10.32
N PRO A 44 -9.24 1.50 -10.44
CA PRO A 44 -8.02 2.22 -10.12
C PRO A 44 -7.51 1.93 -8.70
N GLU A 45 -8.43 1.88 -7.72
CA GLU A 45 -8.11 1.49 -6.33
C GLU A 45 -7.40 0.14 -6.28
N GLN A 46 -8.01 -0.90 -6.86
CA GLN A 46 -7.48 -2.26 -6.80
C GLN A 46 -6.15 -2.35 -7.52
N ALA A 47 -6.04 -1.73 -8.70
CA ALA A 47 -4.82 -1.70 -9.47
C ALA A 47 -3.67 -1.09 -8.64
N ILE A 48 -3.90 0.06 -8.00
CA ILE A 48 -2.87 0.75 -7.21
C ILE A 48 -2.48 -0.07 -5.98
N GLN A 49 -3.45 -0.67 -5.28
CA GLN A 49 -3.17 -1.53 -4.11
C GLN A 49 -2.30 -2.73 -4.47
N TYR A 50 -2.67 -3.47 -5.53
CA TYR A 50 -1.89 -4.63 -5.97
C TYR A 50 -0.52 -4.21 -6.50
N ARG A 51 -0.45 -3.14 -7.30
CA ARG A 51 0.85 -2.66 -7.82
C ARG A 51 1.78 -2.19 -6.70
N GLY A 52 1.25 -1.55 -5.66
CA GLY A 52 2.00 -1.18 -4.47
C GLY A 52 2.55 -2.40 -3.72
N ARG A 53 1.74 -3.45 -3.51
CA ARG A 53 2.25 -4.69 -2.88
C ARG A 53 3.30 -5.38 -3.76
N MET A 54 3.03 -5.48 -5.07
CA MET A 54 3.91 -6.14 -6.03
C MET A 54 5.25 -5.41 -6.20
N SER A 55 5.31 -4.08 -6.07
CA SER A 55 6.58 -3.34 -6.17
C SER A 55 7.54 -3.71 -5.04
N GLY A 56 7.04 -3.81 -3.81
CA GLY A 56 7.83 -4.26 -2.65
C GLY A 56 8.31 -5.69 -2.80
N LEU A 57 7.42 -6.60 -3.24
CA LEU A 57 7.78 -8.01 -3.45
C LEU A 57 8.81 -8.18 -4.57
N ARG A 58 8.67 -7.48 -5.70
CA ARG A 58 9.69 -7.49 -6.77
C ARG A 58 11.05 -7.05 -6.28
N TYR A 59 11.10 -5.99 -5.47
CA TYR A 59 12.34 -5.52 -4.88
C TYR A 59 13.00 -6.62 -4.01
N LEU A 60 12.21 -7.33 -3.20
CA LEU A 60 12.69 -8.44 -2.37
C LEU A 60 13.10 -9.69 -3.16
N CYS A 61 12.49 -9.94 -4.32
CA CYS A 61 12.89 -10.99 -5.26
C CYS A 61 14.18 -10.66 -6.04
N GLY A 62 14.90 -9.59 -5.68
CA GLY A 62 16.14 -9.18 -6.34
C GLY A 62 15.95 -8.28 -7.58
N GLN A 63 14.71 -8.01 -7.99
CA GLN A 63 14.41 -7.09 -9.09
C GLN A 63 14.30 -5.64 -8.59
N GLN A 64 15.38 -5.13 -8.00
CA GLN A 64 15.36 -3.88 -7.24
C GLN A 64 14.99 -2.66 -8.08
N GLU A 65 15.62 -2.48 -9.24
CA GLU A 65 15.34 -1.35 -10.14
C GLU A 65 13.91 -1.39 -10.68
N GLU A 66 13.45 -2.57 -11.09
CA GLU A 66 12.09 -2.76 -11.58
C GLU A 66 11.06 -2.52 -10.49
N GLY A 67 11.28 -3.05 -9.28
CA GLY A 67 10.41 -2.84 -8.12
C GLY A 67 10.27 -1.34 -7.80
N ARG A 68 11.38 -0.61 -7.76
CA ARG A 68 11.37 0.85 -7.52
C ARG A 68 10.62 1.59 -8.61
N LYS A 69 10.93 1.32 -9.88
CA LYS A 69 10.21 1.93 -11.02
C LYS A 69 8.71 1.62 -10.95
N TYR A 70 8.34 0.40 -10.57
CA TYR A 70 6.96 -0.01 -10.43
C TYR A 70 6.24 0.77 -9.33
N ALA A 71 6.91 1.03 -8.20
CA ALA A 71 6.39 1.89 -7.13
C ALA A 71 6.19 3.34 -7.59
N GLU A 72 7.16 3.92 -8.29
CA GLU A 72 7.08 5.28 -8.83
C GLU A 72 5.94 5.44 -9.83
N ASP A 73 5.80 4.50 -10.76
CA ASP A 73 4.72 4.51 -11.75
C ASP A 73 3.35 4.27 -11.10
N THR A 74 3.30 3.54 -9.99
CA THR A 74 2.09 3.35 -9.18
C THR A 74 1.68 4.64 -8.47
N LEU A 75 2.63 5.40 -7.93
CA LEU A 75 2.36 6.71 -7.34
C LEU A 75 1.81 7.69 -8.38
N LYS A 76 2.44 7.75 -9.56
CA LYS A 76 1.95 8.58 -10.68
C LYS A 76 0.54 8.15 -11.12
N MET A 77 0.26 6.85 -11.16
CA MET A 77 -1.06 6.33 -11.48
C MET A 77 -2.10 6.79 -10.45
N PHE A 78 -1.76 6.79 -9.16
CA PHE A 78 -2.63 7.34 -8.12
C PHE A 78 -2.94 8.82 -8.36
N ASP A 79 -1.93 9.64 -8.68
CA ASP A 79 -2.13 11.06 -8.97
C ASP A 79 -3.07 11.29 -10.17
N ILE A 80 -2.89 10.52 -11.25
CA ILE A 80 -3.72 10.60 -12.45
C ILE A 80 -5.16 10.17 -12.17
N GLN A 81 -5.33 9.08 -11.40
CA GLN A 81 -6.63 8.45 -11.15
C GLN A 81 -7.31 8.92 -9.87
N TYR A 82 -6.73 9.89 -9.16
CA TYR A 82 -7.19 10.35 -7.85
C TYR A 82 -8.70 10.61 -7.79
N LYS A 83 -9.25 11.30 -8.78
CA LYS A 83 -10.68 11.65 -8.87
C LYS A 83 -11.59 10.45 -9.20
N ALA A 84 -11.03 9.37 -9.72
CA ALA A 84 -11.77 8.14 -10.04
C ALA A 84 -11.83 7.17 -8.83
N ILE A 85 -11.09 7.44 -7.75
CA ILE A 85 -11.10 6.64 -6.54
C ILE A 85 -12.10 7.25 -5.56
N LEU A 86 -12.98 6.42 -5.00
CA LEU A 86 -13.90 6.89 -3.96
C LEU A 86 -13.10 7.37 -2.75
N ASN A 87 -13.50 8.51 -2.19
CA ASN A 87 -12.80 9.11 -1.05
C ASN A 87 -12.63 8.16 0.16
N ILE A 88 -13.56 7.23 0.37
CA ILE A 88 -13.50 6.17 1.40
C ILE A 88 -12.35 5.20 1.21
N HIS A 89 -11.76 5.15 0.02
CA HIS A 89 -10.70 4.21 -0.32
C HIS A 89 -9.33 4.87 -0.49
N LEU A 90 -9.24 6.20 -0.54
CA LEU A 90 -7.98 6.90 -0.83
C LEU A 90 -6.85 6.55 0.16
N CYS A 91 -7.15 6.58 1.47
CA CYS A 91 -6.19 6.21 2.51
C CYS A 91 -5.63 4.79 2.30
N ARG A 92 -6.50 3.76 2.31
CA ARG A 92 -6.09 2.36 2.13
C ARG A 92 -5.40 2.08 0.80
N THR A 93 -5.72 2.83 -0.24
CA THR A 93 -5.12 2.66 -1.57
C THR A 93 -3.62 2.93 -1.55
N LEU A 94 -3.19 3.89 -0.73
CA LEU A 94 -1.79 4.29 -0.64
C LEU A 94 -0.96 3.43 0.31
N LEU A 95 -1.58 2.72 1.26
CA LEU A 95 -0.85 1.98 2.30
C LEU A 95 0.11 0.90 1.74
N PRO A 96 -0.28 0.04 0.77
CA PRO A 96 0.65 -0.94 0.20
C PRO A 96 1.88 -0.29 -0.44
N LEU A 97 1.71 0.88 -1.05
CA LEU A 97 2.80 1.61 -1.68
C LEU A 97 3.74 2.24 -0.64
N ALA A 98 3.22 2.77 0.46
CA ALA A 98 4.04 3.26 1.58
C ALA A 98 4.90 2.12 2.17
N LYS A 99 4.28 0.96 2.43
CA LYS A 99 4.97 -0.25 2.90
C LYS A 99 6.05 -0.69 1.92
N ALA A 100 5.80 -0.61 0.61
CA ALA A 100 6.80 -0.95 -0.41
C ALA A 100 8.04 -0.04 -0.35
N TYR A 101 7.87 1.28 -0.23
CA TYR A 101 9.01 2.18 -0.06
C TYR A 101 9.79 1.91 1.23
N GLN A 102 9.10 1.54 2.32
CA GLN A 102 9.77 1.14 3.55
C GLN A 102 10.62 -0.13 3.35
N VAL A 103 10.08 -1.14 2.67
CA VAL A 103 10.81 -2.37 2.30
C VAL A 103 12.05 -2.07 1.43
N MET A 104 11.97 -1.04 0.57
CA MET A 104 13.08 -0.59 -0.27
C MET A 104 14.15 0.23 0.48
N GLY A 105 13.96 0.46 1.79
CA GLY A 105 14.83 1.30 2.61
C GLY A 105 14.67 2.81 2.36
N ASP A 106 13.64 3.23 1.62
CA ASP A 106 13.36 4.63 1.28
C ASP A 106 12.38 5.24 2.30
N GLY A 107 12.85 5.36 3.56
CA GLY A 107 12.02 5.85 4.66
C GLY A 107 11.48 7.27 4.43
N ALA A 108 12.23 8.12 3.73
CA ALA A 108 11.79 9.47 3.40
C ALA A 108 10.60 9.47 2.44
N THR A 109 10.58 8.58 1.44
CA THR A 109 9.44 8.44 0.54
C THR A 109 8.29 7.69 1.21
N ALA A 110 8.57 6.69 2.03
CA ALA A 110 7.55 6.01 2.85
C ALA A 110 6.80 7.00 3.74
N GLU A 111 7.50 7.88 4.46
CA GLU A 111 6.93 8.94 5.30
C GLU A 111 6.01 9.87 4.50
N LYS A 112 6.43 10.29 3.30
CA LYS A 112 5.59 11.13 2.42
C LYS A 112 4.31 10.42 2.01
N VAL A 113 4.38 9.13 1.67
CA VAL A 113 3.19 8.37 1.24
C VAL A 113 2.29 8.06 2.43
N PHE A 114 2.83 7.73 3.61
CA PHE A 114 2.05 7.57 4.83
C PHE A 114 1.37 8.87 5.27
N SER A 115 2.08 10.00 5.20
CA SER A 115 1.51 11.32 5.49
C SER A 115 0.37 11.65 4.55
N ARG A 116 0.55 11.40 3.25
CA ARG A 116 -0.52 11.56 2.27
C ARG A 116 -1.71 10.64 2.59
N ALA A 117 -1.47 9.36 2.89
CA ALA A 117 -2.54 8.44 3.26
C ALA A 117 -3.32 8.91 4.51
N GLN A 118 -2.63 9.53 5.47
CA GLN A 118 -3.25 10.16 6.64
C GLN A 118 -4.18 11.31 6.22
N GLU A 119 -3.70 12.23 5.38
CA GLU A 119 -4.49 13.37 4.88
C GLU A 119 -5.74 12.89 4.12
N GLU A 120 -5.57 11.91 3.24
CA GLU A 120 -6.69 11.29 2.51
C GLU A 120 -7.70 10.60 3.44
N GLY A 121 -7.24 10.08 4.58
CA GLY A 121 -8.08 9.52 5.63
C GLY A 121 -9.00 10.54 6.31
N LEU A 122 -8.66 11.84 6.22
CA LEU A 122 -9.46 12.94 6.77
C LEU A 122 -10.55 13.44 5.81
N VAL A 123 -10.44 13.12 4.52
CA VAL A 123 -11.38 13.58 3.49
C VAL A 123 -12.73 12.87 3.64
N ASN A 124 -13.65 13.52 4.35
CA ASN A 124 -15.00 13.05 4.62
C ASN A 124 -16.02 14.18 4.37
N PRO A 125 -17.15 13.93 3.68
CA PRO A 125 -18.24 14.89 3.52
C PRO A 125 -18.76 15.51 4.83
N ASN A 126 -18.65 14.78 5.94
CA ASN A 126 -19.07 15.26 7.26
C ASN A 126 -17.94 15.97 8.04
N SER A 127 -16.80 16.23 7.41
CA SER A 127 -15.61 16.84 8.02
C SER A 127 -15.12 16.13 9.29
N ARG A 128 -15.35 14.82 9.39
CA ARG A 128 -14.87 13.99 10.50
C ARG A 128 -13.84 12.98 10.01
N PRO A 129 -12.69 12.83 10.68
CA PRO A 129 -11.80 11.71 10.43
C PRO A 129 -12.54 10.38 10.55
N ARG A 130 -12.14 9.38 9.76
CA ARG A 130 -12.67 8.02 9.87
C ARG A 130 -11.78 7.21 10.80
N ALA A 131 -12.38 6.62 11.83
CA ALA A 131 -11.66 5.75 12.77
C ALA A 131 -11.02 4.56 12.06
N GLU A 132 -11.67 4.05 11.02
CA GLU A 132 -11.18 2.96 10.17
C GLU A 132 -9.90 3.35 9.43
N SER A 133 -9.86 4.53 8.79
CA SER A 133 -8.67 5.01 8.08
C SER A 133 -7.49 5.22 9.04
N LEU A 134 -7.75 5.75 10.24
CA LEU A 134 -6.71 5.90 11.26
C LEU A 134 -6.18 4.55 11.75
N SER A 135 -7.07 3.57 11.95
CA SER A 135 -6.72 2.22 12.39
C SER A 135 -5.92 1.48 11.31
N GLU A 136 -6.35 1.55 10.05
CA GLU A 136 -5.65 0.94 8.91
C GLU A 136 -4.25 1.53 8.73
N LEU A 137 -4.11 2.86 8.81
CA LEU A 137 -2.83 3.54 8.77
C LEU A 137 -1.89 3.07 9.88
N ALA A 138 -2.39 3.03 11.14
CA ALA A 138 -1.63 2.56 12.29
C ALA A 138 -1.16 1.10 12.12
N CYS A 139 -2.07 0.21 11.71
CA CYS A 139 -1.72 -1.19 11.43
C CYS A 139 -0.67 -1.30 10.32
N ALA A 140 -0.81 -0.56 9.22
CA ALA A 140 0.14 -0.61 8.12
C ALA A 140 1.56 -0.19 8.54
N MET A 141 1.70 0.84 9.38
CA MET A 141 3.01 1.26 9.90
C MET A 141 3.63 0.20 10.81
N VAL A 142 2.84 -0.38 11.72
CA VAL A 142 3.31 -1.47 12.60
C VAL A 142 3.75 -2.68 11.79
N GLU A 143 2.94 -3.11 10.81
CA GLU A 143 3.24 -4.26 9.95
C GLU A 143 4.53 -4.10 9.14
N SER A 144 4.86 -2.87 8.72
CA SER A 144 6.10 -2.59 7.98
C SER A 144 7.28 -2.20 8.86
N GLY A 145 7.11 -2.17 10.19
CA GLY A 145 8.13 -1.66 11.11
C GLY A 145 8.50 -0.20 10.85
N PHE A 146 7.53 0.61 10.40
CA PHE A 146 7.72 2.02 10.13
C PHE A 146 7.45 2.83 11.39
N GLU A 147 8.43 3.63 11.81
CA GLU A 147 8.31 4.52 12.97
C GLU A 147 8.02 5.93 12.44
N PRO A 148 6.83 6.51 12.73
CA PRO A 148 6.45 7.81 12.18
C PRO A 148 7.29 8.93 12.76
N SER A 149 7.50 9.98 11.96
CA SER A 149 8.03 11.25 12.47
C SER A 149 7.16 11.85 13.58
N ALA A 150 7.72 12.79 14.34
CA ALA A 150 6.96 13.54 15.34
C ALA A 150 5.78 14.29 14.69
N GLU A 151 5.98 14.79 13.47
CA GLU A 151 4.99 15.50 12.68
C GLU A 151 3.81 14.60 12.30
N LEU A 152 4.09 13.43 11.70
CA LEU A 152 3.05 12.45 11.33
C LEU A 152 2.34 11.91 12.56
N TRP A 153 3.07 11.62 13.63
CA TRP A 153 2.49 11.20 14.90
C TRP A 153 1.53 12.25 15.47
N GLN A 154 1.93 13.52 15.48
CA GLN A 154 1.08 14.62 15.94
C GLN A 154 -0.17 14.79 15.05
N ALA A 155 -0.04 14.62 13.73
CA ALA A 155 -1.17 14.66 12.81
C ALA A 155 -2.18 13.52 13.09
N MET A 156 -1.70 12.31 13.35
CA MET A 156 -2.54 11.18 13.75
C MET A 156 -3.25 11.41 15.08
N GLN A 157 -2.55 11.95 16.08
CA GLN A 157 -3.16 12.26 17.38
C GLN A 157 -4.21 13.36 17.28
N THR A 158 -3.99 14.34 16.40
CA THR A 158 -4.98 15.38 16.09
C THR A 158 -6.22 14.78 15.43
N ALA A 159 -6.02 13.87 14.46
CA ALA A 159 -7.13 13.15 13.82
C ALA A 159 -7.91 12.30 14.82
N LYS A 160 -7.22 11.60 15.72
CA LYS A 160 -7.82 10.83 16.82
C LYS A 160 -8.69 11.72 17.71
N ALA A 161 -8.17 12.88 18.13
CA ALA A 161 -8.90 13.80 19.00
C ALA A 161 -10.14 14.43 18.34
N ALA A 162 -10.18 14.44 17.01
CA ALA A 162 -11.33 14.92 16.23
C ALA A 162 -12.38 13.82 15.95
N LEU A 163 -12.14 12.57 16.35
CA LEU A 163 -13.18 11.55 16.41
C LEU A 163 -14.25 11.97 17.45
N LYS A 164 -15.51 11.65 17.18
CA LYS A 164 -16.67 11.99 18.02
C LYS A 164 -17.54 10.75 18.20
N ASP A 165 -18.32 10.73 19.27
CA ASP A 165 -19.31 9.68 19.57
C ASP A 165 -20.04 9.17 18.31
N PRO A 166 -20.15 7.84 18.13
CA PRO A 166 -19.81 6.77 19.09
C PRO A 166 -18.32 6.34 19.09
N TRP A 167 -17.43 7.11 18.46
CA TRP A 167 -15.99 6.83 18.36
C TRP A 167 -15.15 7.59 19.37
#